data_AF-A0A3R7NJ26-F1
#
_entry.id   AF-A0A3R7NJ26-F1
#
_cell.length_a   1.000
_cell.length_b   1.000
_cell.length_c   1.000
_cell.angle_alpha   90.00
_cell.angle_beta   90.00
_cell.angle_gamma   90.00
#
_symmetry.space_group_name_H-M   'P 1'
#
loop_
_entity.id
_entity.type
_entity.pdbx_description
1 polymer ?
#
loop_
_entity_poly.entity_id
_entity_poly.type
_entity_poly.pdbx_seq_one_letter_code
_entity_poly.pdbx_strand_id
1 'polypeptide(L)'
;MNLLKRSQLPDGGYGAFARLWKEESPDSYAGLHNSVALLPVFDEASGIPSIIFKTAEGFFTEDIVNRMWLVFTNPRRRSGPFFDIFDKDYPDWNKRHISGFDVEGIDHQVYHNWIRQYGEESNVVRHDVYGQFPLQDTDQFFSAEGVKKAEEREPYFDDDEPLVMGIDVEEEVRIQPLPYSAVA
;
A
#
# COMPACT_ATOMS: atom_id res chain seq x y z
N MET A 1 -21.62 32.52 -17.59
CA MET A 1 -21.42 32.92 -16.19
C MET A 1 -22.77 32.91 -15.49
N ASN A 2 -23.13 31.78 -14.85
CA ASN A 2 -24.21 31.65 -13.86
C ASN A 2 -24.51 30.17 -13.59
N LEU A 3 -23.80 29.55 -12.64
CA LEU A 3 -24.23 28.34 -11.94
C LEU A 3 -23.62 28.33 -10.53
N LEU A 4 -24.16 29.16 -9.64
CA LEU A 4 -24.02 28.97 -8.19
C LEU A 4 -25.44 28.91 -7.59
N LYS A 5 -26.13 27.79 -7.82
CA LYS A 5 -27.19 27.38 -6.91
C LYS A 5 -26.51 26.76 -5.70
N ARG A 6 -26.22 27.58 -4.69
CA ARG A 6 -25.91 27.10 -3.34
C ARG A 6 -27.07 26.23 -2.88
N SER A 7 -26.89 24.91 -2.81
CA SER A 7 -27.70 24.04 -1.99
C SER A 7 -27.37 24.38 -0.53
N GLN A 8 -28.08 25.35 0.03
CA GLN A 8 -28.11 25.51 1.48
C GLN A 8 -28.88 24.31 2.03
N LEU A 9 -28.18 23.42 2.74
CA LEU A 9 -28.81 22.47 3.64
C LEU A 9 -29.68 23.27 4.63
N PRO A 10 -30.89 22.81 4.99
CA PRO A 10 -31.88 23.64 5.68
C PRO A 10 -31.41 24.23 7.01
N ASP A 11 -30.43 23.60 7.68
CA ASP A 11 -29.75 24.15 8.85
C ASP A 11 -28.26 23.76 8.71
N GLY A 12 -27.37 24.74 8.51
CA GLY A 12 -25.97 24.56 8.07
C GLY A 12 -25.03 23.88 9.08
N GLY A 13 -25.27 22.60 9.36
CA GLY A 13 -24.42 21.76 10.22
C GLY A 13 -23.46 20.88 9.43
N TYR A 14 -22.36 20.52 10.06
CA TYR A 14 -21.45 19.47 9.60
C TYR A 14 -21.78 18.17 10.32
N GLY A 15 -21.66 17.04 9.62
CA GLY A 15 -21.85 15.71 10.20
C GLY A 15 -20.64 14.83 9.90
N ALA A 16 -20.18 14.09 10.92
CA ALA A 16 -19.17 13.04 10.75
C ALA A 16 -19.85 11.68 10.95
N PHE A 17 -19.59 10.75 10.04
CA PHE A 17 -20.20 9.42 10.06
C PHE A 17 -19.09 8.37 9.95
N ALA A 18 -18.97 7.51 10.96
CA ALA A 18 -18.16 6.31 10.84
C ALA A 18 -18.92 5.31 9.94
N ARG A 19 -18.25 4.83 8.88
CA ARG A 19 -18.78 3.80 7.99
C ARG A 19 -17.90 2.57 8.11
N LEU A 20 -18.54 1.43 8.32
CA LEU A 20 -17.88 0.13 8.21
C LEU A 20 -17.89 -0.28 6.74
N TRP A 21 -16.84 -0.96 6.31
CA TRP A 21 -16.76 -1.58 5.00
C TRP A 21 -16.41 -3.06 5.17
N LYS A 22 -16.68 -3.83 4.11
CA LYS A 22 -16.20 -5.19 3.95
C LYS A 22 -15.64 -5.32 2.55
N GLU A 23 -14.54 -6.04 2.42
CA GLU A 23 -13.89 -6.25 1.12
C GLU A 23 -14.83 -6.97 0.14
N GLU A 24 -15.65 -7.89 0.64
CA GLU A 24 -16.60 -8.68 -0.14
C GLU A 24 -17.89 -7.92 -0.47
N SER A 25 -18.07 -6.71 0.09
CA SER A 25 -19.26 -5.88 -0.14
C SER A 25 -18.91 -4.38 -0.19
N PRO A 26 -18.08 -3.97 -1.18
CA PRO A 26 -17.59 -2.60 -1.28
C PRO A 26 -18.69 -1.59 -1.58
N ASP A 27 -19.81 -2.02 -2.19
CA ASP A 27 -20.97 -1.16 -2.48
C ASP A 27 -21.61 -0.56 -1.23
N SER A 28 -21.46 -1.22 -0.08
CA SER A 28 -21.93 -0.71 1.21
C SER A 28 -21.22 0.58 1.64
N TYR A 29 -20.02 0.82 1.11
CA TYR A 29 -19.24 2.03 1.32
C TYR A 29 -19.57 3.12 0.28
N ALA A 30 -20.07 2.75 -0.90
CA ALA A 30 -20.43 3.67 -1.96
C ALA A 30 -21.67 4.54 -1.61
N GLY A 31 -21.94 5.57 -2.42
CA GLY A 31 -23.20 6.31 -2.38
C GLY A 31 -23.28 7.49 -1.39
N LEU A 32 -22.14 7.95 -0.86
CA LEU A 32 -22.08 9.25 -0.18
C LEU A 32 -22.07 10.37 -1.22
N HIS A 33 -23.20 11.07 -1.33
CA HIS A 33 -23.37 12.22 -2.22
C HIS A 33 -23.63 13.48 -1.40
N ASN A 34 -22.76 14.49 -1.56
CA ASN A 34 -22.97 15.80 -0.97
C ASN A 34 -22.50 16.87 -1.95
N SER A 35 -23.45 17.71 -2.40
CA SER A 35 -23.20 18.76 -3.39
C SER A 35 -22.36 19.94 -2.87
N VAL A 36 -22.10 20.02 -1.57
CA VAL A 36 -21.45 21.17 -0.92
C VAL A 36 -20.02 20.86 -0.49
N ALA A 37 -19.83 19.76 0.25
CA ALA A 37 -18.54 19.37 0.78
C ALA A 37 -18.47 17.87 1.10
N LEU A 38 -17.30 17.28 0.91
CA LEU A 38 -17.03 15.90 1.29
C LEU A 38 -15.58 15.73 1.76
N LEU A 39 -15.41 14.99 2.86
CA LEU A 39 -14.11 14.70 3.46
C LEU A 39 -14.01 13.22 3.84
N PRO A 40 -13.67 12.32 2.90
CA PRO A 40 -13.32 10.96 3.26
C PRO A 40 -12.04 10.96 4.08
N VAL A 41 -12.08 10.29 5.23
CA VAL A 41 -10.93 10.11 6.12
C VAL A 41 -10.68 8.62 6.27
N PHE A 42 -9.53 8.17 5.81
CA PHE A 42 -9.05 6.80 5.98
C PHE A 42 -8.03 6.78 7.10
N ASP A 43 -8.38 6.07 8.17
CA ASP A 43 -7.46 5.74 9.25
C ASP A 43 -6.95 4.31 9.05
N GLU A 44 -5.73 4.03 9.52
CA GLU A 44 -5.01 2.76 9.29
C GLU A 44 -5.00 2.31 7.82
N ALA A 45 -4.82 3.26 6.91
CA ALA A 45 -4.97 3.08 5.47
C ALA A 45 -4.08 2.01 4.81
N SER A 46 -2.94 1.64 5.41
CA SER A 46 -2.15 0.49 4.92
C SER A 46 -2.94 -0.84 4.99
N GLY A 47 -3.95 -0.93 5.87
CA GLY A 47 -4.82 -2.08 6.02
C GLY A 47 -5.97 -2.13 5.02
N ILE A 48 -6.31 -1.01 4.38
CA ILE A 48 -7.52 -0.88 3.58
C ILE A 48 -7.33 -1.50 2.19
N PRO A 49 -8.20 -2.44 1.75
CA PRO A 49 -8.11 -3.08 0.45
C PRO A 49 -8.23 -2.09 -0.72
N SER A 50 -7.58 -2.40 -1.84
CA SER A 50 -7.60 -1.59 -3.08
C SER A 50 -9.01 -1.31 -3.59
N ILE A 51 -9.94 -2.25 -3.42
CA ILE A 51 -11.33 -2.08 -3.87
C ILE A 51 -12.03 -0.93 -3.13
N ILE A 52 -11.73 -0.71 -1.85
CA ILE A 52 -12.33 0.37 -1.05
C ILE A 52 -11.79 1.74 -1.48
N PHE A 53 -10.50 1.85 -1.78
CA PHE A 53 -9.94 3.05 -2.38
C PHE A 53 -10.59 3.38 -3.73
N LYS A 54 -10.74 2.38 -4.61
CA LYS A 54 -11.40 2.54 -5.90
C LYS A 54 -12.86 2.98 -5.76
N THR A 55 -13.59 2.44 -4.78
CA THR A 55 -14.95 2.89 -4.48
C THR A 55 -14.97 4.35 -3.99
N ALA A 56 -14.01 4.74 -3.16
CA ALA A 56 -13.89 6.11 -2.64
C ALA A 56 -13.58 7.15 -3.73
N GLU A 57 -12.82 6.78 -4.77
CA GLU A 57 -12.58 7.64 -5.94
C GLU A 57 -13.90 8.09 -6.60
N GLY A 58 -14.93 7.23 -6.55
CA GLY A 58 -16.27 7.55 -7.06
C GLY A 58 -16.88 8.80 -6.44
N PHE A 59 -16.52 9.13 -5.19
CA PHE A 59 -17.01 10.34 -4.52
C PHE A 59 -16.48 11.64 -5.12
N PHE A 60 -15.39 11.59 -5.88
CA PHE A 60 -14.75 12.76 -6.48
C PHE A 60 -15.18 13.00 -7.94
N THR A 61 -16.14 12.21 -8.44
CA THR A 61 -16.67 12.32 -9.81
C THR A 61 -17.67 13.46 -9.99
N GLU A 62 -18.28 13.93 -8.90
CA GLU A 62 -19.20 15.07 -8.91
C GLU A 62 -18.45 16.41 -8.73
N ASP A 63 -19.03 17.50 -9.24
CA ASP A 63 -18.50 18.86 -9.10
C ASP A 63 -18.73 19.43 -7.68
N ILE A 64 -18.06 18.81 -6.71
CA ILE A 64 -18.09 19.20 -5.30
C ILE A 64 -16.93 20.18 -5.07
N VAL A 65 -17.26 21.43 -4.74
CA VAL A 65 -16.26 22.51 -4.56
C VAL A 65 -15.31 22.24 -3.40
N ASN A 66 -15.81 21.72 -2.27
CA ASN A 66 -15.02 21.48 -1.07
C ASN A 66 -14.81 19.98 -0.84
N ARG A 67 -13.96 19.36 -1.66
CA ARG A 67 -13.62 17.94 -1.54
C ARG A 67 -12.15 17.76 -1.20
N MET A 68 -11.86 16.93 -0.20
CA MET A 68 -10.51 16.59 0.20
C MET A 68 -10.50 15.15 0.69
N TRP A 69 -9.45 14.41 0.42
CA TRP A 69 -9.26 13.06 0.93
C TRP A 69 -8.09 13.05 1.89
N LEU A 70 -8.34 12.63 3.14
CA LEU A 70 -7.30 12.46 4.14
C LEU A 70 -7.06 10.98 4.37
N VAL A 71 -5.80 10.59 4.37
CA VAL A 71 -5.39 9.19 4.49
C VAL A 71 -4.19 9.13 5.44
N PHE A 72 -4.34 8.38 6.53
CA PHE A 72 -3.37 8.28 7.62
C PHE A 72 -3.11 6.81 7.95
N THR A 73 -1.87 6.46 8.29
CA THR A 73 -1.50 5.11 8.74
C THR A 73 -0.06 5.09 9.24
N ASN A 74 0.27 4.09 10.06
CA ASN A 74 1.64 3.63 10.16
C ASN A 74 1.94 2.79 8.91
N PRO A 75 3.03 3.06 8.17
CA PRO A 75 3.33 2.38 6.91
C PRO A 75 3.88 0.97 7.15
N ARG A 76 2.98 0.03 7.45
CA ARG A 76 3.33 -1.36 7.80
C ARG A 76 3.51 -2.28 6.60
N ARG A 77 3.00 -1.90 5.43
CA ARG A 77 3.01 -2.72 4.21
C ARG A 77 3.67 -1.96 3.07
N ARG A 78 4.53 -2.64 2.30
CA ARG A 78 5.20 -2.05 1.13
C ARG A 78 4.42 -2.29 -0.17
N SER A 79 3.11 -2.41 -0.03
CA SER A 79 2.17 -2.73 -1.10
C SER A 79 0.80 -2.15 -0.80
N GLY A 80 -0.03 -2.07 -1.84
CA GLY A 80 -1.39 -1.56 -1.75
C GLY A 80 -1.51 -0.06 -2.02
N PRO A 81 -2.75 0.46 -2.02
CA PRO A 81 -3.05 1.81 -2.49
C PRO A 81 -2.39 2.90 -1.67
N PHE A 82 -2.26 2.71 -0.35
CA PHE A 82 -1.54 3.67 0.49
C PHE A 82 -0.06 3.76 0.13
N PHE A 83 0.62 2.62 -0.06
CA PHE A 83 2.02 2.61 -0.48
C PHE A 83 2.18 3.26 -1.85
N ASP A 84 1.30 2.93 -2.80
CA ASP A 84 1.27 3.51 -4.14
C ASP A 84 1.20 5.04 -4.13
N ILE A 85 0.42 5.64 -3.21
CA ILE A 85 0.37 7.11 -3.06
C ILE A 85 1.76 7.70 -2.83
N PHE A 86 2.63 7.02 -2.09
CA PHE A 86 3.98 7.51 -1.79
C PHE A 86 5.00 7.11 -2.87
N ASP A 87 4.90 5.90 -3.39
CA ASP A 87 5.85 5.31 -4.34
C ASP A 87 5.68 5.84 -5.78
N LYS A 88 4.44 6.09 -6.20
CA LYS A 88 4.12 6.55 -7.57
C LYS A 88 3.98 8.07 -7.63
N ASP A 89 4.13 8.60 -8.84
CA ASP A 89 3.89 10.01 -9.11
C ASP A 89 2.38 10.29 -9.21
N TYR A 90 1.80 10.71 -8.09
CA TYR A 90 0.43 11.20 -8.04
C TYR A 90 0.43 12.70 -7.71
N PRO A 91 0.14 13.57 -8.69
CA PRO A 91 0.26 15.02 -8.53
C PRO A 91 -0.81 15.62 -7.61
N ASP A 92 -1.95 14.95 -7.46
CA ASP A 92 -3.08 15.44 -6.66
C ASP A 92 -2.90 15.20 -5.15
N TRP A 93 -1.90 14.39 -4.75
CA TRP A 93 -1.65 14.06 -3.35
C TRP A 93 -0.60 14.99 -2.73
N ASN A 94 -0.97 15.64 -1.63
CA ASN A 94 0.00 16.28 -0.74
C ASN A 94 0.50 15.26 0.28
N LYS A 95 1.71 14.75 0.04
CA LYS A 95 2.31 13.67 0.84
C LYS A 95 3.10 14.25 2.00
N ARG A 96 2.91 13.72 3.21
CA ARG A 96 3.72 14.05 4.38
C ARG A 96 4.16 12.78 5.09
N HIS A 97 5.40 12.80 5.54
CA HIS A 97 6.00 11.78 6.37
C HIS A 97 6.28 12.41 7.74
N ILE A 98 5.87 11.74 8.83
CA ILE A 98 5.97 12.26 10.19
C ILE A 98 6.73 11.21 11.00
N SER A 99 7.90 11.59 11.51
CA SER A 99 8.65 10.76 12.45
C SER A 99 8.06 10.89 13.85
N GLY A 100 8.12 9.83 14.65
CA GLY A 100 7.76 9.89 16.07
C GLY A 100 8.60 10.91 16.84
N PHE A 101 9.82 11.22 16.38
CA PHE A 101 10.67 12.26 16.96
C PHE A 101 10.19 13.70 16.67
N ASP A 102 9.34 13.89 15.66
CA ASP A 102 8.76 15.19 15.32
C ASP A 102 7.46 15.47 16.09
N VAL A 103 6.94 14.49 16.84
CA VAL A 103 5.66 14.59 17.54
C VAL A 103 5.87 15.06 18.97
N GLU A 104 5.24 16.19 19.32
CA GLU A 104 5.27 16.73 20.67
C GLU A 104 4.51 15.83 21.67
N GLY A 105 5.04 15.73 22.90
CA GLY A 105 4.37 15.02 23.99
C GLY A 105 4.60 13.51 24.03
N ILE A 106 5.54 12.98 23.24
CA ILE A 106 5.94 11.57 23.26
C ILE A 106 7.22 11.38 24.09
N ASP A 107 7.30 10.28 24.84
CA ASP A 107 8.53 9.86 25.50
C ASP A 107 9.51 9.24 24.48
N HIS A 108 10.42 10.06 23.96
CA HIS A 108 11.44 9.64 23.00
C HIS A 108 12.41 8.60 23.59
N GLN A 109 12.47 8.43 24.91
CA GLN A 109 13.32 7.39 25.53
C GLN A 109 12.84 5.99 25.15
N VAL A 110 11.54 5.79 24.93
CA VAL A 110 10.97 4.52 24.45
C VAL A 110 11.50 4.20 23.05
N TYR A 111 11.53 5.18 22.17
CA TYR A 111 12.07 5.02 20.81
C TYR A 111 13.55 4.70 20.82
N HIS A 112 14.34 5.38 21.65
CA HIS A 112 15.75 5.04 21.84
C HIS A 112 15.94 3.62 22.38
N ASN A 113 15.04 3.12 23.23
CA ASN A 113 15.09 1.72 23.70
C ASN A 113 14.80 0.75 22.57
N TRP A 114 13.79 1.01 21.74
CA TRP A 114 13.45 0.18 20.60
C TRP A 114 14.54 0.17 19.53
N ILE A 115 15.15 1.32 19.23
CA ILE A 115 16.31 1.41 18.33
C ILE A 115 17.46 0.53 18.84
N ARG A 116 17.74 0.56 20.15
CA ARG A 116 18.78 -0.29 20.76
C ARG A 116 18.43 -1.78 20.73
N GLN A 117 17.16 -2.12 20.91
CA GLN A 117 16.71 -3.51 21.01
C GLN A 117 16.59 -4.19 19.64
N TYR A 118 15.98 -3.51 18.67
CA TYR A 118 15.63 -4.09 17.38
C TYR A 118 16.61 -3.70 16.26
N GLY A 119 17.38 -2.63 16.45
CA GLY A 119 18.24 -2.06 15.42
C GLY A 119 17.48 -1.08 14.53
N GLU A 120 18.21 -0.10 14.02
CA GLU A 120 17.67 1.05 13.27
C GLU A 120 16.92 0.64 12.00
N GLU A 121 17.42 -0.39 11.31
CA GLU A 121 16.85 -0.90 10.06
C GLU A 121 15.73 -1.92 10.26
N SER A 122 15.39 -2.26 11.52
CA SER A 122 14.28 -3.18 11.76
C SER A 122 12.95 -2.58 11.30
N ASN A 123 12.06 -3.41 10.74
CA ASN A 123 10.73 -2.97 10.35
C ASN A 123 9.98 -2.30 11.50
N VAL A 124 10.13 -2.82 12.73
CA VAL A 124 9.56 -2.23 13.95
C VAL A 124 10.00 -0.78 14.12
N VAL A 125 11.30 -0.50 14.06
CA VAL A 125 11.81 0.87 14.23
C VAL A 125 11.42 1.75 13.05
N ARG A 126 11.55 1.24 11.82
CA ARG A 126 11.18 2.00 10.62
C ARG A 126 9.71 2.43 10.67
N HIS A 127 8.78 1.52 10.92
CA HIS A 127 7.35 1.85 10.87
C HIS A 127 6.82 2.51 12.15
N ASP A 128 7.22 2.09 13.36
CA ASP A 128 6.62 2.58 14.62
C ASP A 128 7.39 3.77 15.21
N VAL A 129 8.66 3.98 14.83
CA VAL A 129 9.47 5.12 15.30
C VAL A 129 9.64 6.15 14.19
N TYR A 130 10.23 5.76 13.06
CA TYR A 130 10.50 6.71 11.99
C TYR A 130 9.30 6.99 11.09
N GLY A 131 8.21 6.22 11.22
CA GLY A 131 7.03 6.33 10.37
C GLY A 131 7.31 6.00 8.90
N GLN A 132 8.37 5.24 8.60
CA GLN A 132 8.83 4.88 7.26
C GLN A 132 8.35 3.48 6.86
N PHE A 133 8.14 3.27 5.56
CA PHE A 133 7.86 1.94 5.03
C PHE A 133 8.99 0.94 5.36
N PRO A 134 8.65 -0.34 5.58
CA PRO A 134 9.64 -1.39 5.75
C PRO A 134 10.47 -1.54 4.47
N LEU A 135 11.74 -1.95 4.62
CA LEU A 135 12.60 -2.19 3.46
C LEU A 135 12.10 -3.39 2.64
N GLN A 136 11.51 -4.36 3.33
CA GLN A 136 11.05 -5.63 2.80
C GLN A 136 9.69 -5.97 3.38
N ASP A 137 8.79 -6.49 2.53
CA ASP A 137 7.55 -7.09 3.01
C ASP A 137 7.87 -8.30 3.89
N THR A 138 7.11 -8.47 4.97
CA THR A 138 7.28 -9.55 5.96
C THR A 138 7.21 -10.96 5.38
N ASP A 139 6.65 -11.12 4.18
CA ASP A 139 6.46 -12.41 3.50
C ASP A 139 7.59 -12.78 2.52
N GLN A 140 8.65 -11.96 2.41
CA GLN A 140 9.77 -12.28 1.53
C GLN A 140 10.88 -13.00 2.31
N PHE A 141 11.17 -14.25 1.94
CA PHE A 141 12.32 -15.00 2.44
C PHE A 141 13.66 -14.32 2.12
N PHE A 142 13.69 -13.55 1.03
CA PHE A 142 14.88 -12.85 0.56
C PHE A 142 14.70 -11.34 0.63
N SER A 143 15.74 -10.73 1.12
CA SER A 143 15.89 -9.30 1.27
C SER A 143 16.15 -8.64 -0.09
N ALA A 144 15.40 -7.58 -0.45
CA ALA A 144 15.62 -6.86 -1.72
C ALA A 144 17.06 -6.32 -1.85
N GLU A 145 17.63 -5.85 -0.73
CA GLU A 145 19.03 -5.45 -0.64
C GLU A 145 19.96 -6.67 -0.76
N GLY A 146 19.60 -7.81 -0.18
CA GLY A 146 20.34 -9.07 -0.28
C GLY A 146 20.39 -9.61 -1.70
N VAL A 147 19.29 -9.51 -2.45
CA VAL A 147 19.23 -9.85 -3.88
C VAL A 147 20.15 -8.92 -4.67
N LYS A 148 20.07 -7.61 -4.44
CA LYS A 148 20.92 -6.63 -5.12
C LYS A 148 22.42 -6.86 -4.84
N LYS A 149 22.78 -7.12 -3.58
CA LYS A 149 24.17 -7.46 -3.19
C LYS A 149 24.63 -8.79 -3.79
N ALA A 150 23.74 -9.75 -3.98
CA ALA A 150 24.06 -11.02 -4.63
C ALA A 150 24.29 -10.83 -6.13
N GLU A 151 23.51 -9.97 -6.79
CA GLU A 151 23.69 -9.60 -8.20
C GLU A 151 25.01 -8.86 -8.44
N GLU A 152 25.40 -7.97 -7.53
CA GLU A 152 26.65 -7.20 -7.62
C GLU A 152 27.91 -8.01 -7.24
N ARG A 153 27.76 -9.22 -6.68
CA ARG A 153 28.90 -10.05 -6.23
C ARG A 153 29.60 -10.70 -7.42
N GLU A 154 30.92 -10.54 -7.52
CA GLU A 154 31.70 -11.27 -8.52
C GLU A 154 31.60 -12.79 -8.29
N PRO A 155 31.28 -13.59 -9.33
CA PRO A 155 31.27 -15.04 -9.22
C PRO A 155 32.65 -15.57 -8.85
N TYR A 156 32.71 -16.40 -7.82
CA TYR A 156 33.90 -17.18 -7.48
C TYR A 156 33.66 -18.63 -7.89
N PHE A 157 34.64 -19.24 -8.54
CA PHE A 157 34.63 -20.65 -8.89
C PHE A 157 35.55 -21.40 -7.93
N ASP A 158 35.00 -22.38 -7.23
CA ASP A 158 35.75 -23.35 -6.44
C ASP A 158 35.83 -24.66 -7.24
N ASP A 159 37.04 -25.07 -7.61
CA ASP A 159 37.28 -26.30 -8.39
C ASP A 159 36.96 -27.58 -7.59
N ASP A 160 36.86 -27.49 -6.25
CA ASP A 160 36.51 -28.60 -5.37
C ASP A 160 34.98 -28.70 -5.11
N GLU A 161 34.18 -27.74 -5.60
CA GLU A 161 32.72 -27.77 -5.43
C GLU A 161 32.03 -28.68 -6.48
N PRO A 162 31.04 -29.49 -6.07
CA PRO A 162 30.30 -30.32 -7.00
C PRO A 162 29.41 -29.46 -7.91
N LEU A 163 29.26 -29.88 -9.17
CA LEU A 163 28.28 -29.27 -10.08
C LEU A 163 26.86 -29.53 -9.56
N VAL A 164 26.18 -28.48 -9.09
CA VAL A 164 24.78 -28.53 -8.64
C VAL A 164 23.86 -27.92 -9.71
N MET A 165 22.81 -28.66 -10.09
CA MET A 165 21.76 -28.18 -10.98
C MET A 165 20.39 -28.37 -10.32
N GLY A 166 19.62 -27.29 -10.22
CA GLY A 166 18.20 -27.35 -9.86
C GLY A 166 17.35 -27.50 -11.11
N ILE A 167 16.44 -28.48 -11.11
CA ILE A 167 15.47 -28.67 -12.19
C ILE A 167 14.09 -28.39 -11.60
N ASP A 168 13.43 -27.34 -12.08
CA ASP A 168 12.04 -27.05 -11.79
C ASP A 168 11.17 -27.64 -12.91
N VAL A 169 10.29 -28.57 -12.55
CA VAL A 169 9.40 -29.28 -13.49
C VAL A 169 7.98 -28.84 -13.22
N GLU A 170 7.39 -28.11 -14.17
CA GLU A 170 5.98 -27.74 -14.14
C GLU A 170 5.15 -28.81 -14.88
N GLU A 171 4.17 -29.42 -14.19
CA GLU A 171 3.26 -30.40 -14.80
C GLU A 171 2.14 -29.72 -15.60
N GLU A 172 2.38 -29.38 -16.86
CA GLU A 172 1.41 -29.59 -17.95
C GLU A 172 2.05 -29.39 -19.34
N VAL A 173 2.79 -30.39 -19.83
CA VAL A 173 3.10 -30.47 -21.27
C VAL A 173 1.99 -31.25 -21.95
N ARG A 174 1.03 -30.55 -22.56
CA ARG A 174 0.09 -31.17 -23.52
C ARG A 174 0.86 -31.62 -24.75
N ILE A 175 1.29 -32.87 -24.74
CA ILE A 175 1.79 -33.53 -25.94
C ILE A 175 0.60 -33.74 -26.87
N GLN A 176 0.51 -32.96 -27.96
CA GLN A 176 -0.42 -33.29 -29.04
C GLN A 176 0.09 -34.57 -29.74
N PRO A 177 -0.69 -35.66 -29.81
CA PRO A 177 -0.28 -36.83 -30.56
C PRO A 177 -0.25 -36.47 -32.06
N LEU A 178 0.90 -36.71 -32.71
CA LEU A 178 1.00 -36.64 -34.16
C LEU A 178 0.06 -37.69 -34.78
N PRO A 179 -0.66 -37.36 -35.87
CA PRO A 179 -1.57 -38.29 -36.51
C PRO A 179 -0.78 -39.48 -37.09
N TYR A 180 -1.18 -40.68 -36.68
CA TYR A 180 -0.69 -41.94 -37.22
C TYR A 180 -1.14 -42.05 -38.69
N SER A 181 -0.29 -41.66 -39.64
CA SER A 181 -0.49 -42.04 -41.05
C SER A 181 0.08 -43.44 -41.26
N ALA A 182 -0.85 -44.37 -41.43
CA ALA A 182 -0.70 -45.78 -41.74
C ALA A 182 0.52 -46.13 -42.61
N VAL A 183 1.30 -47.10 -42.13
CA VAL A 183 2.05 -48.01 -42.98
C VAL A 183 1.03 -48.97 -43.57
N ALA A 184 0.83 -48.89 -44.88
CA ALA A 184 0.20 -49.93 -45.70
C ALA A 184 1.23 -50.40 -46.73
#